data_AF-A0A0C9VUN8-F1
#
_entry.id   AF-A0A0C9VUN8-F1
#
_cell.length_a   1.000
_cell.length_b   1.000
_cell.length_c   1.000
_cell.angle_alpha   90.00
_cell.angle_beta   90.00
_cell.angle_gamma   90.00
#
_symmetry.space_group_name_H-M   'P 1'
#
loop_
_entity.id
_entity.type
_entity.pdbx_description
1 polymer ?
#
loop_
_entity_poly.entity_id
_entity_poly.type
_entity_poly.pdbx_seq_one_letter_code
_entity_poly.pdbx_strand_id
1 'polypeptide(L)'
;MPFVQSMKSRIANFGVETALNRTLPFAEAPVLNELLPYLKRSVGYVDADVLSVDEARTHEGEQGFSKNIIDSAEPGTPAFEFRNV
;
A
#
# COMPACT_ATOMS: atom_id res chain seq x y z
N MET A 1 20.66 4.12 -14.11
CA MET A 1 19.24 3.93 -14.48
C MET A 1 18.54 3.11 -13.39
N PRO A 2 17.92 3.76 -12.38
CA PRO A 2 17.29 3.08 -11.25
C PRO A 2 16.17 2.10 -11.66
N PHE A 3 15.36 2.47 -12.65
CA PHE A 3 14.27 1.64 -13.18
C PHE A 3 14.74 0.31 -13.78
N VAL A 4 15.80 0.34 -14.61
CA VAL A 4 16.30 -0.90 -15.24
C VAL A 4 16.89 -1.85 -14.19
N GLN A 5 17.48 -1.30 -13.11
CA GLN A 5 18.00 -2.12 -12.00
C GLN A 5 16.88 -2.75 -11.19
N SER A 6 15.83 -2.00 -10.83
CA SER A 6 14.68 -2.56 -10.11
C SER A 6 13.93 -3.60 -10.94
N MET A 7 13.78 -3.38 -12.25
CA MET A 7 13.17 -4.32 -13.17
C MET A 7 13.98 -5.63 -13.28
N LYS A 8 15.32 -5.54 -13.42
CA LYS A 8 16.20 -6.72 -13.41
C LYS A 8 16.10 -7.51 -12.11
N SER A 9 16.03 -6.81 -10.97
CA SER A 9 15.85 -7.43 -9.65
C SER A 9 14.50 -8.16 -9.56
N ARG A 10 13.41 -7.54 -10.02
CA ARG A 10 12.08 -8.19 -10.07
C ARG A 10 12.08 -9.44 -10.95
N ILE A 11 12.71 -9.40 -12.13
CA ILE A 11 12.82 -10.57 -13.02
C ILE A 11 13.58 -11.71 -12.32
N ALA A 12 14.67 -11.40 -11.63
CA ALA A 12 15.46 -12.40 -10.91
C ALA A 12 14.67 -13.07 -9.77
N ASN A 13 13.84 -12.29 -9.05
CA ASN A 13 13.13 -12.79 -7.87
C ASN A 13 11.78 -13.47 -8.19
N PHE A 14 11.07 -13.00 -9.21
CA PHE A 14 9.68 -13.43 -9.49
C PHE A 14 9.49 -14.03 -10.89
N GLY A 15 10.53 -14.03 -11.73
CA GLY A 15 10.44 -14.48 -13.12
C GLY A 15 9.92 -13.39 -14.08
N VAL A 16 10.02 -13.67 -15.38
CA VAL A 16 9.73 -12.70 -16.44
C VAL A 16 8.24 -12.34 -16.50
N GLU A 17 7.34 -13.33 -16.44
CA GLU A 17 5.90 -13.08 -16.55
C GLU A 17 5.39 -12.18 -15.42
N THR A 18 5.76 -12.49 -14.17
CA THR A 18 5.35 -11.70 -13.00
C THR A 18 6.03 -10.33 -12.97
N ALA A 19 7.30 -10.22 -13.37
CA ALA A 19 8.02 -8.95 -13.35
C ALA A 19 7.56 -7.97 -14.43
N LEU A 20 7.05 -8.47 -15.57
CA LEU A 20 6.48 -7.65 -16.64
C LEU A 20 4.99 -7.33 -16.43
N ASN A 21 4.30 -8.10 -15.58
CA ASN A 21 2.94 -7.78 -15.21
C ASN A 21 2.90 -6.47 -14.41
N ARG A 22 1.93 -5.60 -14.73
CA ARG A 22 1.75 -4.30 -14.06
C ARG A 22 0.99 -4.42 -12.74
N THR A 23 0.74 -5.64 -12.28
CA THR A 23 0.02 -5.95 -11.04
C THR A 23 0.96 -6.65 -10.05
N LEU A 24 0.59 -6.62 -8.77
CA LEU A 24 1.32 -7.37 -7.74
C LEU A 24 1.04 -8.88 -7.90
N PRO A 25 1.99 -9.74 -7.50
CA PRO A 25 1.80 -11.20 -7.52
C PRO A 25 0.79 -11.72 -6.48
N PHE A 26 0.24 -10.84 -5.64
CA PHE A 26 -0.73 -11.17 -4.60
C PHE A 26 -1.74 -10.03 -4.45
N ALA A 27 -2.87 -10.32 -3.79
CA ALA A 27 -3.86 -9.32 -3.44
C ALA A 27 -3.43 -8.57 -2.17
N GLU A 28 -3.10 -7.29 -2.29
CA GLU A 28 -2.53 -6.50 -1.19
C GLU A 28 -3.53 -6.23 -0.06
N ALA A 29 -4.75 -5.80 -0.41
CA ALA A 29 -5.79 -5.48 0.58
C ALA A 29 -6.09 -6.62 1.59
N PRO A 30 -6.35 -7.88 1.17
CA PRO A 30 -6.61 -8.95 2.14
C PRO A 30 -5.38 -9.27 3.00
N VAL A 31 -4.17 -9.26 2.42
CA VAL A 31 -2.92 -9.51 3.16
C VAL A 31 -2.69 -8.45 4.24
N LEU A 32 -2.91 -7.17 3.92
CA LEU A 32 -2.80 -6.09 4.90
C LEU A 32 -3.85 -6.22 6.00
N ASN A 33 -5.09 -6.58 5.65
CA ASN A 33 -6.15 -6.81 6.63
C ASN A 33 -5.85 -7.98 7.58
N GLU A 34 -5.23 -9.05 7.09
CA GLU A 34 -4.78 -10.17 7.95
C GLU A 34 -3.64 -9.76 8.90
N LEU A 35 -2.77 -8.84 8.47
CA LEU A 35 -1.63 -8.35 9.26
C LEU A 35 -1.99 -7.21 10.23
N LEU A 36 -3.12 -6.53 10.04
CA LEU A 36 -3.56 -5.39 10.86
C LEU A 36 -3.51 -5.65 12.38
N PRO A 37 -4.02 -6.78 12.91
CA PRO A 37 -3.98 -7.04 14.35
C PRO A 37 -2.56 -7.10 14.90
N TYR A 38 -1.64 -7.66 14.12
CA TYR A 38 -0.23 -7.71 14.49
C TYR A 38 0.39 -6.31 14.47
N LEU A 39 0.15 -5.53 13.42
CA LEU A 39 0.65 -4.16 13.29
C LEU A 39 0.15 -3.25 14.43
N LYS A 40 -1.14 -3.32 14.77
CA LYS A 40 -1.71 -2.58 15.91
C LYS A 40 -0.99 -2.91 17.21
N ARG A 41 -0.76 -4.20 17.47
CA ARG A 41 -0.07 -4.66 18.67
C ARG A 41 1.41 -4.27 18.69
N SER A 42 2.12 -4.39 17.56
CA SER A 42 3.56 -4.16 17.52
C SER A 42 3.92 -2.68 17.62
N VAL A 43 3.11 -1.81 17.04
CA VAL A 43 3.36 -0.35 17.03
C VAL A 43 2.61 0.36 18.17
N GLY A 44 1.61 -0.28 18.76
CA GLY A 44 0.85 0.28 19.90
C GLY A 44 -0.25 1.24 19.48
N TYR A 45 -0.78 1.10 18.27
CA TYR A 45 -1.90 1.92 17.80
C TYR A 45 -3.23 1.45 18.40
N VAL A 46 -4.09 2.42 18.71
CA VAL A 46 -5.47 2.16 19.19
C VAL A 46 -6.30 1.54 18.07
N ASP A 47 -6.20 2.09 16.86
CA ASP A 47 -6.86 1.55 15.69
C ASP A 47 -6.05 1.75 14.40
N ALA A 48 -6.41 1.01 13.37
CA ALA A 48 -5.78 1.05 12.05
C ALA A 48 -6.74 0.47 11.00
N ASP A 49 -6.91 1.22 9.91
CA ASP A 49 -7.80 0.90 8.79
C ASP A 49 -6.98 0.75 7.50
N VAL A 50 -7.39 -0.18 6.64
CA VAL A 50 -6.83 -0.34 5.28
C VAL A 50 -7.93 0.02 4.30
N LEU A 51 -7.68 1.04 3.49
CA LEU A 51 -8.62 1.55 2.49
C LEU A 51 -8.00 1.45 1.11
N SER A 52 -8.82 1.09 0.13
CA SER A 52 -8.45 1.27 -1.27
C SER A 52 -8.44 2.76 -1.64
N VAL A 53 -7.73 3.10 -2.72
CA VAL A 53 -7.69 4.48 -3.24
C VAL A 53 -9.09 4.96 -3.59
N ASP A 54 -9.95 4.09 -4.11
CA ASP A 54 -11.33 4.44 -4.47
C ASP A 54 -12.18 4.74 -3.24
N GLU A 55 -12.05 3.96 -2.16
CA GLU A 55 -12.71 4.23 -0.87
C GLU A 55 -12.16 5.50 -0.21
N ALA A 56 -10.84 5.71 -0.23
CA ALA A 56 -10.24 6.90 0.34
C ALA A 56 -10.69 8.18 -0.38
N ARG A 57 -10.95 8.11 -1.70
CA ARG A 57 -11.49 9.24 -2.48
C ARG A 57 -12.92 9.63 -2.10
N THR A 58 -13.73 8.71 -1.57
CA THR A 58 -15.08 9.09 -1.10
C THR A 58 -15.03 9.95 0.16
N HIS A 59 -13.91 9.94 0.88
CA HIS A 59 -13.65 10.74 2.07
C HIS A 59 -12.76 11.96 1.79
N GLU A 60 -12.50 12.29 0.52
CA GLU A 60 -11.60 13.41 0.16
C GLU A 60 -12.07 14.72 0.80
N GLY A 61 -11.18 15.35 1.58
CA GLY A 61 -11.48 16.59 2.31
C GLY A 61 -11.82 16.40 3.79
N GLU A 62 -12.02 15.16 4.25
CA GLU A 62 -12.08 14.85 5.68
C GLU A 62 -10.68 14.87 6.32
N GLN A 63 -10.63 14.99 7.66
CA GLN A 63 -9.36 15.00 8.39
C GLN A 63 -8.61 13.67 8.21
N GLY A 64 -7.41 13.74 7.64
CA GLY A 64 -6.57 12.57 7.30
C GLY A 64 -6.76 12.06 5.86
N PHE A 65 -7.70 12.62 5.08
CA PHE A 65 -7.94 12.25 3.69
C PHE A 65 -7.56 13.39 2.75
N SER A 66 -6.25 13.62 2.61
CA SER A 66 -5.74 14.60 1.66
C SER A 66 -5.50 13.97 0.28
N LYS A 67 -5.80 14.73 -0.77
CA LYS A 67 -5.54 14.32 -2.15
C LYS A 67 -4.08 13.89 -2.38
N ASN A 68 -3.13 14.61 -1.79
CA ASN A 68 -1.71 14.32 -1.94
C ASN A 68 -1.33 12.94 -1.38
N ILE A 69 -1.92 12.53 -0.26
CA ILE A 69 -1.67 11.21 0.33
C ILE A 69 -2.28 10.13 -0.54
N ILE A 70 -3.54 10.30 -0.94
CA ILE A 70 -4.27 9.36 -1.80
C ILE A 70 -3.52 9.13 -3.13
N ASP A 71 -3.08 10.21 -3.78
CA ASP A 71 -2.40 10.15 -5.07
C ASP A 71 -0.94 9.64 -4.96
N SER A 72 -0.38 9.57 -3.75
CA SER A 72 0.97 9.02 -3.51
C SER A 72 1.00 7.51 -3.27
N ALA A 73 -0.15 6.87 -3.08
CA ALA A 73 -0.24 5.44 -2.88
C ALA A 73 -0.03 4.69 -4.21
N GLU A 74 0.91 3.75 -4.22
CA GLU A 74 1.17 2.89 -5.38
C GLU A 74 1.12 1.41 -4.97
N PRO A 75 0.76 0.48 -5.87
CA PRO A 75 0.75 -0.95 -5.54
C PRO A 75 2.11 -1.44 -5.01
N GLY A 76 2.11 -1.98 -3.79
CA GLY A 76 3.32 -2.43 -3.09
C GLY A 76 4.11 -1.32 -2.39
N THR A 77 3.64 -0.07 -2.49
CA THR A 77 4.13 1.09 -1.75
C THR A 77 2.91 1.89 -1.22
N PRO A 78 2.20 1.37 -0.21
CA PRO A 78 1.02 2.05 0.34
C PRO A 78 1.40 3.37 1.02
N ALA A 79 0.50 4.36 0.96
CA ALA A 79 0.62 5.59 1.71
C ALA A 79 0.05 5.41 3.13
N PHE A 80 0.60 6.14 4.10
CA PHE A 80 0.19 6.09 5.51
C PHE A 80 -0.19 7.49 5.98
N GLU A 81 -1.30 7.57 6.72
CA GLU A 81 -1.68 8.76 7.46
C GLU A 81 -1.91 8.41 8.92
N PHE A 82 -1.37 9.22 9.82
CA PHE A 82 -1.56 9.06 11.26
C PHE A 82 -2.49 10.16 11.77
N ARG A 83 -3.55 9.74 12.46
CA ARG A 83 -4.47 10.65 13.14
C ARG A 83 -4.50 10.35 14.63
N ASN A 84 -4.61 11.41 15.43
CA ASN A 84 -4.88 11.27 16.84
C ASN A 84 -6.38 11.02 17.01
N VAL A 85 -6.72 10.04 17.86
CA VAL A 85 -8.08 9.70 18.26
C VAL A 85 -8.32 10.10 19.72
#